data_AF-A0AAD7SIV9-F1
#
_entry.id   AF-A0AAD7SIV9-F1
#
_cell.length_a   1.000
_cell.length_b   1.000
_cell.length_c   1.000
_cell.angle_alpha   90.00
_cell.angle_beta   90.00
_cell.angle_gamma   90.00
#
_symmetry.space_group_name_H-M   'P 1'
#
loop_
_entity.id
_entity.type
_entity.pdbx_description
1 polymer ?
#
loop_
_entity_poly.entity_id
_entity_poly.type
_entity_poly.pdbx_seq_one_letter_code
_entity_poly.pdbx_strand_id
1 'polypeptide(L)'
;MSKDQKSQLTDIWRATASIEMRLSEVLSRLSDVEGRLNFLEDAAAEAKANPAATATEVESCRRRLDEMDDQSRRNNLHLLGFPEGCEGKDALAFITETVPALLGLDFPGGFQVERAHRSLGPRKPNGPSRCSS
;
A
#
# COMPACT_ATOMS: atom_id res chain seq x y z
N MET A 1 -79.60 24.73 -15.17
CA MET A 1 -78.57 24.33 -14.18
C MET A 1 -78.48 25.38 -13.09
N SER A 2 -78.53 24.96 -11.81
CA SER A 2 -78.41 25.86 -10.65
C SER A 2 -77.00 26.48 -10.59
N LYS A 3 -76.87 27.67 -9.99
CA LYS A 3 -75.57 28.33 -9.75
C LYS A 3 -74.61 27.43 -8.96
N ASP A 4 -75.15 26.65 -8.02
CA ASP A 4 -74.37 25.75 -7.18
C ASP A 4 -73.71 24.62 -7.98
N GLN A 5 -74.43 24.05 -8.94
CA GLN A 5 -73.89 22.98 -9.80
C GLN A 5 -72.73 23.51 -10.67
N LYS A 6 -72.81 24.76 -11.11
CA LYS A 6 -71.71 25.40 -11.87
C LYS A 6 -70.49 25.64 -10.98
N SER A 7 -70.69 26.09 -9.74
CA SER A 7 -69.61 26.28 -8.77
C SER A 7 -68.89 24.97 -8.49
N GLN A 8 -69.64 23.91 -8.16
CA GLN A 8 -69.08 22.59 -7.88
C GLN A 8 -68.27 22.03 -9.06
N LEU A 9 -68.76 22.20 -10.30
CA LEU A 9 -68.00 21.83 -11.48
C LEU A 9 -66.68 22.60 -11.54
N THR A 10 -66.68 23.92 -11.34
CA THR A 10 -65.44 24.71 -11.36
C THR A 10 -64.44 24.28 -10.29
N ASP A 11 -64.91 23.85 -9.12
CA ASP A 11 -64.05 23.36 -8.04
C ASP A 11 -63.44 21.99 -8.38
N ILE A 12 -64.22 21.10 -8.99
CA ILE A 12 -63.72 19.82 -9.52
C ILE A 12 -62.64 20.08 -10.58
N TRP A 13 -62.87 20.98 -11.53
CA TRP A 13 -61.87 21.33 -12.55
C TRP A 13 -60.57 21.85 -11.94
N ARG A 14 -60.65 22.71 -10.91
CA ARG A 14 -59.45 23.17 -10.18
C ARG A 14 -58.74 22.04 -9.46
N ALA A 15 -59.48 21.14 -8.81
CA ALA A 15 -58.91 20.00 -8.12
C ALA A 15 -58.21 19.04 -9.11
N THR A 16 -58.84 18.76 -10.25
CA THR A 16 -58.26 17.93 -11.32
C THR A 16 -56.96 18.55 -11.85
N ALA A 17 -56.97 19.84 -12.19
CA ALA A 17 -55.76 20.54 -12.64
C ALA A 17 -54.65 20.52 -11.58
N SER A 18 -55.00 20.67 -10.30
CA SER A 18 -54.02 20.53 -9.21
C SER A 18 -53.45 19.13 -9.08
N ILE A 19 -54.25 18.08 -9.33
CA ILE A 19 -53.78 16.70 -9.30
C ILE A 19 -52.84 16.44 -10.47
N GLU A 20 -53.18 16.92 -11.66
CA GLU A 20 -52.33 16.80 -12.86
C GLU A 20 -50.95 17.41 -12.63
N MET A 21 -50.88 18.63 -12.08
CA MET A 21 -49.60 19.26 -11.75
C MET A 21 -48.77 18.43 -10.76
N ARG A 22 -49.39 17.91 -9.70
CA ARG A 22 -48.70 17.06 -8.71
C ARG A 22 -48.24 15.73 -9.31
N LEU A 23 -49.01 15.15 -10.22
CA LEU A 23 -48.61 13.94 -10.93
C LEU A 23 -47.39 14.20 -11.83
N SER A 24 -47.37 15.32 -12.55
CA SER A 24 -46.20 15.72 -13.34
C SER A 24 -44.95 15.90 -12.47
N GLU A 25 -45.10 16.50 -11.29
CA GLU A 25 -44.01 16.64 -10.33
C GLU A 25 -43.51 15.28 -9.81
N VAL A 26 -44.42 14.37 -9.46
CA VAL A 26 -44.07 13.01 -9.02
C VAL A 26 -43.35 12.25 -10.13
N LEU A 27 -43.80 12.34 -11.38
CA LEU A 27 -43.15 11.70 -12.53
C LEU A 27 -41.73 12.23 -12.74
N SER A 28 -41.53 13.56 -12.62
CA SER A 28 -40.20 14.15 -12.72
C SER A 28 -39.26 13.64 -11.62
N ARG A 29 -39.75 13.58 -10.38
CA ARG A 29 -38.97 13.04 -9.25
C ARG A 29 -38.70 11.56 -9.40
N LEU A 30 -39.64 10.79 -9.94
CA LEU A 30 -39.44 9.36 -10.19
C LEU A 30 -38.34 9.14 -11.23
N SER A 31 -38.33 9.91 -12.31
CA SER A 31 -37.28 9.85 -13.33
C SER A 31 -35.89 10.18 -12.77
N ASP A 32 -35.78 11.17 -11.86
CA ASP A 32 -34.52 11.46 -11.16
C ASP A 32 -34.07 10.29 -10.27
N VAL A 33 -35.00 9.70 -9.53
CA VAL A 33 -34.71 8.53 -8.67
C VAL A 33 -34.27 7.33 -9.50
N GLU A 34 -34.94 7.05 -10.62
CA GLU A 34 -34.55 5.97 -11.55
C GLU A 34 -33.15 6.22 -12.13
N GLY A 35 -32.83 7.45 -12.52
CA GLY A 35 -31.50 7.81 -13.00
C GLY A 35 -30.41 7.59 -11.94
N ARG A 36 -30.69 7.99 -10.69
CA ARG A 36 -29.77 7.75 -9.57
C ARG A 36 -29.64 6.27 -9.23
N LEU A 37 -30.72 5.50 -9.34
CA LEU A 37 -30.72 4.06 -9.08
C LEU A 37 -29.83 3.35 -10.10
N ASN A 38 -29.99 3.64 -11.40
CA ASN A 38 -29.17 3.07 -12.45
C ASN A 38 -27.67 3.35 -12.21
N PHE A 39 -27.32 4.59 -11.87
CA PHE A 39 -25.94 4.94 -11.53
C PHE A 39 -25.39 4.15 -10.33
N LEU A 40 -26.20 3.97 -9.28
CA LEU A 40 -25.81 3.19 -8.11
C LEU A 40 -25.67 1.70 -8.43
N GLU A 41 -26.53 1.16 -9.29
CA GLU A 41 -26.46 -0.23 -9.75
C GLU A 41 -25.19 -0.47 -10.58
N ASP A 42 -24.85 0.44 -11.49
CA ASP A 42 -23.61 0.38 -12.27
C ASP A 42 -22.37 0.46 -11.36
N ALA A 43 -22.33 1.40 -10.41
CA ALA A 43 -21.23 1.54 -9.47
C ALA A 43 -21.09 0.32 -8.55
N ALA A 44 -22.21 -0.28 -8.13
CA ALA A 44 -22.21 -1.50 -7.33
C ALA A 44 -21.72 -2.72 -8.13
N ALA A 45 -22.09 -2.81 -9.42
CA ALA A 45 -21.59 -3.84 -10.32
C ALA A 45 -20.08 -3.73 -10.52
N GLU A 46 -19.55 -2.52 -10.72
CA GLU A 46 -18.11 -2.25 -10.85
C GLU A 46 -17.36 -2.61 -9.57
N ALA A 47 -17.84 -2.17 -8.40
CA ALA A 47 -17.23 -2.49 -7.10
C ALA A 47 -17.22 -4.00 -6.81
N LYS A 48 -18.24 -4.73 -7.29
CA LYS A 48 -18.31 -6.19 -7.16
C LYS A 48 -17.39 -6.92 -8.14
N ALA A 49 -17.19 -6.37 -9.34
CA ALA A 49 -16.27 -6.92 -10.33
C ALA A 49 -14.80 -6.70 -9.92
N ASN A 50 -14.50 -5.61 -9.23
CA ASN A 50 -13.17 -5.28 -8.74
C ASN A 50 -13.17 -5.04 -7.22
N PRO A 51 -13.34 -6.10 -6.41
CA PRO A 51 -13.33 -5.96 -4.96
C PRO A 51 -11.94 -5.50 -4.50
N ALA A 52 -11.92 -4.60 -3.51
CA ALA A 52 -10.68 -4.24 -2.84
C ALA A 52 -10.03 -5.47 -2.20
N ALA A 53 -8.70 -5.49 -2.14
CA ALA A 53 -7.96 -6.55 -1.46
C ALA A 53 -8.43 -6.67 0.00
N THR A 54 -8.68 -7.90 0.42
CA THR A 54 -9.08 -8.20 1.79
C THR A 54 -7.93 -7.91 2.76
N ALA A 55 -8.27 -7.61 4.03
CA ALA A 55 -7.24 -7.40 5.07
C ALA A 55 -6.27 -8.59 5.17
N THR A 56 -6.77 -9.80 5.01
CA THR A 56 -5.98 -11.04 5.02
C THR A 56 -5.03 -11.17 3.84
N GLU A 57 -5.44 -10.75 2.64
CA GLU A 57 -4.56 -10.74 1.46
C GLU A 57 -3.44 -9.72 1.62
N VAL A 58 -3.77 -8.54 2.15
CA VAL A 58 -2.79 -7.49 2.45
C VAL A 58 -1.80 -7.96 3.52
N GLU A 59 -2.26 -8.58 4.60
CA GLU A 59 -1.41 -9.14 5.65
C GLU A 59 -0.51 -10.27 5.13
N SER A 60 -1.05 -11.17 4.32
CA SER A 60 -0.27 -12.24 3.69
C SER A 60 0.81 -11.68 2.76
N CYS A 61 0.49 -10.64 2.00
CA CYS A 61 1.46 -9.96 1.14
C CYS A 61 2.57 -9.29 1.97
N ARG A 62 2.20 -8.57 3.04
CA ARG A 62 3.17 -7.96 3.98
C ARG A 62 4.10 -8.99 4.59
N ARG A 63 3.57 -10.10 5.12
CA ARG A 63 4.38 -11.17 5.70
C ARG A 63 5.38 -11.74 4.68
N ARG A 64 4.96 -11.94 3.43
CA ARG A 64 5.87 -12.42 2.37
C ARG A 64 6.96 -11.41 2.06
N LEU A 65 6.65 -10.12 2.05
CA LEU A 65 7.65 -9.06 1.87
C LEU A 65 8.65 -9.05 3.02
N ASP A 66 8.18 -9.11 4.27
CA ASP A 66 9.03 -9.17 5.45
C ASP A 66 9.94 -10.42 5.41
N GLU A 67 9.39 -11.57 5.03
CA GLU A 67 10.17 -12.81 4.85
C GLU A 67 11.25 -12.69 3.76
N MET A 68 10.94 -12.03 2.65
CA MET A 68 11.89 -11.77 1.57
C MET A 68 12.99 -10.79 2.00
N ASP A 69 12.64 -9.73 2.71
CA ASP A 69 13.60 -8.76 3.25
C ASP A 69 14.51 -9.41 4.29
N ASP A 70 13.93 -10.21 5.18
CA ASP A 70 14.67 -11.00 6.14
C ASP A 70 15.60 -11.97 5.43
N GLN A 71 15.12 -12.72 4.43
CA GLN A 71 15.94 -13.64 3.65
C GLN A 71 17.08 -12.93 2.91
N SER A 72 16.82 -11.73 2.37
CA SER A 72 17.84 -10.90 1.72
C SER A 72 18.91 -10.45 2.71
N ARG A 73 18.53 -10.19 3.97
CA ARG A 73 19.47 -9.77 5.03
C ARG A 73 20.11 -10.92 5.78
N ARG A 74 19.54 -12.14 5.75
CA ARG A 74 20.05 -13.32 6.48
C ARG A 74 21.51 -13.65 6.18
N ASN A 75 21.94 -13.43 4.95
CA ASN A 75 23.32 -13.71 4.52
C ASN A 75 24.25 -12.50 4.65
N ASN A 76 23.77 -11.37 5.18
CA ASN A 76 24.56 -10.16 5.36
C ASN A 76 25.10 -10.11 6.79
N LEU A 77 26.44 -10.10 6.93
CA LEU A 77 27.12 -9.95 8.21
C LEU A 77 27.67 -8.53 8.36
N HIS A 78 27.44 -7.92 9.52
CA HIS A 78 28.05 -6.64 9.90
C HIS A 78 29.15 -6.86 10.93
N LEU A 79 30.39 -6.66 10.51
CA LEU A 79 31.56 -6.79 11.37
C LEU A 79 31.95 -5.41 11.94
N LEU A 80 32.03 -5.32 13.27
CA LEU A 80 32.35 -4.09 13.99
C LEU A 80 33.70 -4.22 14.72
N GLY A 81 34.37 -3.10 14.96
CA GLY A 81 35.63 -3.06 15.73
C GLY A 81 36.91 -3.00 14.90
N PHE A 82 36.80 -3.07 13.57
CA PHE A 82 37.95 -2.86 12.68
C PHE A 82 38.31 -1.36 12.57
N PRO A 83 39.61 -1.00 12.68
CA PRO A 83 40.03 0.38 12.48
C PRO A 83 39.81 0.83 11.02
N GLU A 84 39.40 2.08 10.83
CA GLU A 84 39.16 2.64 9.50
C GLU A 84 40.42 2.54 8.63
N GLY A 85 40.32 1.92 7.46
CA GLY A 85 41.42 1.76 6.50
C GLY A 85 42.18 0.43 6.57
N CYS A 86 41.93 -0.45 7.55
CA CYS A 86 42.68 -1.71 7.69
C CYS A 86 42.50 -2.69 6.51
N GLU A 87 41.34 -2.65 5.85
CA GLU A 87 41.02 -3.48 4.70
C GLU A 87 41.84 -3.13 3.43
N GLY A 88 42.53 -1.98 3.40
CA GLY A 88 43.28 -1.55 2.23
C GLY A 88 42.40 -1.21 1.02
N LYS A 89 42.81 -1.68 -0.18
CA LYS A 89 42.12 -1.41 -1.46
C LYS A 89 41.03 -2.44 -1.79
N ASP A 90 41.07 -3.62 -1.17
CA ASP A 90 40.17 -4.73 -1.48
C ASP A 90 39.59 -5.32 -0.19
N ALA A 91 38.35 -4.92 0.12
CA ALA A 91 37.63 -5.39 1.30
C ALA A 91 37.29 -6.88 1.23
N LEU A 92 37.15 -7.45 0.03
CA LEU A 92 36.79 -8.86 -0.12
C LEU A 92 37.96 -9.75 0.24
N ALA A 93 39.16 -9.45 -0.28
CA ALA A 93 40.39 -10.16 0.08
C ALA A 93 40.65 -10.09 1.59
N PHE A 94 40.52 -8.90 2.20
CA PHE A 94 40.70 -8.73 3.64
C PHE A 94 39.75 -9.62 4.45
N ILE A 95 38.45 -9.61 4.14
CA ILE A 95 37.47 -10.40 4.89
C ILE A 95 37.69 -11.91 4.73
N THR A 96 38.02 -12.36 3.51
CA THR A 96 38.26 -13.78 3.23
C THR A 96 39.48 -14.34 3.97
N GLU A 97 40.51 -13.53 4.23
CA GLU A 97 41.67 -13.94 5.01
C GLU A 97 41.46 -13.76 6.52
N THR A 98 40.87 -12.63 6.93
CA THR A 98 40.82 -12.22 8.33
C THR A 98 39.79 -13.01 9.14
N VAL A 99 38.63 -13.33 8.57
CA VAL A 99 37.56 -14.04 9.30
C VAL A 99 37.98 -15.47 9.67
N PRO A 100 38.49 -16.31 8.75
CA PRO A 100 38.99 -17.63 9.11
C PRO A 100 40.14 -17.57 10.12
N ALA A 101 41.08 -16.63 9.95
CA ALA A 101 42.22 -16.46 10.86
C ALA A 101 41.77 -16.07 12.28
N LEU A 102 40.80 -15.17 12.42
CA LEU A 102 40.26 -14.74 13.72
C LEU A 102 39.49 -15.84 14.44
N LEU A 103 38.72 -16.64 13.68
CA LEU A 103 37.90 -17.71 14.25
C LEU A 103 38.69 -19.00 14.49
N GLY A 104 39.87 -19.15 13.87
CA GLY A 104 40.65 -20.39 13.90
C GLY A 104 39.90 -21.58 13.30
N LEU A 105 38.95 -21.30 12.40
CA LEU A 105 38.10 -22.28 11.76
C LEU A 105 38.57 -22.50 10.32
N ASP A 106 38.73 -23.76 9.95
CA ASP A 106 38.95 -24.15 8.57
C ASP A 106 37.59 -24.47 7.95
N PHE A 107 37.20 -23.72 6.91
CA PHE A 107 35.90 -23.89 6.25
C PHE A 107 36.05 -24.94 5.14
N PRO A 108 35.49 -26.16 5.29
CA PRO A 108 35.59 -27.19 4.26
C PRO A 108 34.81 -26.73 3.01
N GLY A 109 35.54 -26.43 1.93
CA GLY A 109 34.99 -25.86 0.68
C GLY A 109 35.29 -24.37 0.46
N GLY A 110 36.00 -23.73 1.38
CA GLY A 110 36.41 -22.33 1.30
C GLY A 110 35.35 -21.36 1.85
N PHE A 111 35.81 -20.19 2.29
CA PHE A 111 34.94 -19.11 2.75
C PHE A 111 34.54 -18.24 1.55
N GLN A 112 33.30 -18.40 1.08
CA GLN A 112 32.78 -17.67 -0.09
C GLN A 112 32.02 -16.42 0.36
N VAL A 113 32.41 -15.28 -0.21
CA VAL A 113 31.79 -13.98 0.04
C VAL A 113 31.31 -13.41 -1.28
N GLU A 114 30.01 -13.15 -1.41
CA GLU A 114 29.44 -12.56 -2.63
C GLU A 114 29.85 -11.09 -2.78
N ARG A 115 29.80 -10.33 -1.66
CA ARG A 115 30.16 -8.92 -1.64
C ARG A 115 30.65 -8.51 -0.25
N ALA A 116 31.77 -7.80 -0.22
CA ALA A 116 32.27 -7.12 0.98
C ALA A 116 32.38 -5.62 0.68
N HIS A 117 31.87 -4.79 1.58
CA HIS A 117 32.00 -3.34 1.48
C HIS A 117 31.98 -2.71 2.87
N ARG A 118 32.60 -1.53 2.98
CA ARG A 118 32.45 -0.67 4.16
C ARG A 118 31.03 -0.12 4.22
N SER A 119 30.53 0.10 5.43
CA SER A 119 29.31 0.87 5.63
C SER A 119 29.48 2.26 5.00
N LEU A 120 28.44 2.75 4.32
CA LEU A 120 28.44 4.00 3.54
C LEU A 120 28.49 5.27 4.42
N GLY A 121 29.03 5.18 5.64
CA GLY A 121 29.21 6.31 6.54
C GLY A 121 30.37 7.21 6.11
N PRO A 122 30.29 8.54 6.35
CA PRO A 122 31.39 9.43 6.08
C PRO A 122 32.63 9.02 6.89
N ARG A 123 33.76 8.88 6.21
CA ARG A 123 35.08 8.63 6.82
C ARG A 123 35.32 9.69 7.87
N LYS A 124 35.54 9.30 9.13
CA LYS A 124 35.86 10.31 10.15
C LYS A 124 37.27 10.81 9.85
N PRO A 125 37.48 12.11 9.60
CA PRO A 125 38.77 12.61 9.15
C PRO A 125 39.88 12.49 10.20
N ASN A 126 39.57 12.09 11.45
CA ASN A 126 40.51 11.81 12.54
C ASN A 126 39.87 10.92 13.64
N GLY A 127 39.34 9.75 13.28
CA GLY A 127 38.92 8.76 14.29
C GLY A 127 40.15 8.08 14.90
N PRO A 128 40.26 7.95 16.24
CA PRO A 128 41.46 7.37 16.85
C PRO A 128 41.68 5.94 16.36
N SER A 129 42.91 5.64 15.91
CA SER A 129 43.39 4.28 15.73
C SER A 129 43.26 3.57 17.08
N ARG A 130 42.25 2.73 17.27
CA ARG A 130 42.23 1.81 18.42
C ARG A 130 43.23 0.69 18.14
N CYS A 131 44.49 1.01 18.39
CA CYS A 131 45.53 0.04 18.72
C CYS A 131 46.01 0.35 20.14
N SER A 132 45.60 -0.51 21.07
CA SER A 132 46.25 -0.88 22.34
C SER A 132 45.16 -1.63 23.12
N SER A 133 45.19 -2.95 23.23
CA SER A 133 46.15 -3.73 24.02
C SER A 133 46.08 -5.19 23.61
#